data_AF-A0A518FW48-F1
#
_entry.id   AF-A0A518FW48-F1
#
_cell.length_a   1.000
_cell.length_b   1.000
_cell.length_c   1.000
_cell.angle_alpha   90.00
_cell.angle_beta   90.00
_cell.angle_gamma   90.00
#
_symmetry.space_group_name_H-M   'P 1'
#
loop_
_entity.id
_entity.type
_entity.pdbx_description
1 polymer ?
#
loop_
_entity_poly.entity_id
_entity_poly.type
_entity_poly.pdbx_seq_one_letter_code
_entity_poly.pdbx_strand_id
1 'polypeptide(L)'
;MNHIQPDSSEWKPCPLGALQEVQNHFHEQRQIDRRRFLKVVSAQMFVLMVGGLLIQSIDTTSHSQFGGITCSEVQTAIMNRQFNSLDDKTKIRIQTHLENCPHCTHVINNKSKADVLQAAPCFTASETNLIFRYHYAFTFAKVESISF
;
A
#
# COMPACT_ATOMS: atom_id res chain seq x y z
N MET A 1 -0.18 -38.33 40.63
CA MET A 1 -0.90 -38.42 39.34
C MET A 1 -0.61 -39.79 38.76
N ASN A 2 -1.59 -40.68 38.76
CA ASN A 2 -1.41 -42.07 38.33
C ASN A 2 -1.49 -42.14 36.80
N HIS A 3 -0.41 -42.58 36.15
CA HIS A 3 -0.42 -42.94 34.73
C HIS A 3 -1.21 -44.23 34.56
N ILE A 4 -2.35 -44.16 33.90
CA ILE A 4 -3.08 -45.34 33.43
C ILE A 4 -2.29 -45.86 32.23
N GLN A 5 -1.47 -46.90 32.43
CA GLN A 5 -0.93 -47.68 31.33
C GLN A 5 -2.04 -48.62 30.85
N PRO A 6 -2.48 -48.53 29.58
CA PRO A 6 -3.41 -49.51 29.04
C PRO A 6 -2.68 -50.86 28.96
N ASP A 7 -3.25 -51.89 29.58
CA ASP A 7 -2.76 -53.27 29.47
C ASP A 7 -2.63 -53.67 28.00
N SER A 8 -1.41 -53.96 27.56
CA SER A 8 -1.09 -54.27 26.17
C SER A 8 -1.52 -55.67 25.73
N SER A 9 -2.23 -56.42 26.58
CA SER A 9 -2.53 -57.84 26.37
C SER A 9 -3.79 -58.13 25.54
N GLU A 10 -4.59 -57.12 25.18
CA GLU A 10 -5.85 -57.33 24.45
C GLU A 10 -5.93 -56.51 23.15
N TRP A 11 -4.94 -56.66 22.28
CA TRP A 11 -5.05 -56.12 20.92
C TRP A 11 -5.98 -57.01 20.10
N LYS A 12 -7.18 -56.50 19.77
CA LYS A 12 -8.14 -57.19 18.89
C LYS A 12 -7.89 -56.80 17.43
N PRO A 13 -7.96 -57.75 16.48
CA PRO A 13 -7.84 -57.43 15.06
C PRO A 13 -8.95 -56.45 14.65
N CYS A 14 -8.60 -55.45 13.85
CA CYS A 14 -9.58 -54.52 13.30
C CYS A 14 -10.65 -55.27 12.51
N PRO A 15 -11.95 -55.00 12.73
CA PRO A 15 -13.00 -55.62 11.95
C PRO A 15 -12.85 -55.25 10.47
N LEU A 16 -13.13 -56.22 9.60
CA LEU A 16 -13.11 -56.04 8.14
C LEU A 16 -14.02 -54.87 7.76
N GLY A 17 -13.47 -53.88 7.06
CA GLY A 17 -14.20 -52.69 6.61
C GLY A 17 -14.09 -51.45 7.50
N ALA A 18 -13.64 -51.56 8.76
CA ALA A 18 -13.52 -50.40 9.65
C ALA A 18 -12.55 -49.32 9.10
N LEU A 19 -11.45 -49.74 8.48
CA LEU A 19 -10.51 -48.81 7.84
C LEU A 19 -11.14 -48.09 6.64
N GLN A 20 -11.98 -48.80 5.87
CA GLN A 20 -12.63 -48.26 4.69
C GLN A 20 -13.75 -47.27 5.07
N GLU A 21 -14.48 -47.54 6.15
CA GLU A 21 -15.49 -46.62 6.69
C GLU A 21 -14.86 -45.31 7.18
N VAL A 22 -13.75 -45.40 7.91
CA VAL A 22 -12.97 -44.22 8.33
C VAL A 22 -12.46 -43.44 7.11
N GLN A 23 -11.92 -44.12 6.10
CA GLN A 23 -11.46 -43.49 4.87
C GLN A 23 -12.60 -42.76 4.13
N ASN A 24 -13.77 -43.41 4.02
CA ASN A 24 -14.94 -42.82 3.37
C ASN A 24 -15.42 -41.58 4.13
N HIS A 25 -15.47 -41.64 5.46
CA HIS A 25 -15.86 -40.52 6.30
C HIS A 25 -14.93 -39.31 6.11
N PHE A 26 -13.61 -39.53 6.08
CA PHE A 26 -12.64 -38.48 5.79
C PHE A 26 -12.78 -37.91 4.38
N HIS A 27 -13.09 -38.76 3.40
CA HIS A 27 -13.31 -38.32 2.02
C HIS A 27 -14.53 -37.41 1.90
N GLU A 28 -15.65 -37.79 2.54
CA GLU A 28 -16.88 -36.99 2.55
C GLU A 28 -16.67 -35.65 3.25
N GLN A 29 -16.06 -35.65 4.45
CA GLN A 29 -15.74 -34.41 5.16
C GLN A 29 -14.84 -33.50 4.33
N ARG A 30 -13.78 -34.04 3.71
CA ARG A 30 -12.85 -33.25 2.88
C ARG A 30 -13.53 -32.63 1.66
N GLN A 31 -14.50 -33.32 1.07
CA GLN A 31 -15.27 -32.75 -0.05
C GLN A 31 -16.18 -31.61 0.42
N ILE A 32 -16.84 -31.76 1.57
CA ILE A 32 -17.69 -30.72 2.15
C ILE A 32 -16.86 -29.47 2.49
N ASP A 33 -15.70 -29.66 3.13
CA ASP A 33 -14.82 -28.56 3.52
C ASP A 33 -14.25 -27.82 2.32
N ARG A 34 -13.83 -28.56 1.27
CA ARG A 34 -13.41 -27.94 0.00
C ARG A 34 -14.51 -27.09 -0.61
N ARG A 35 -15.75 -27.57 -0.65
CA ARG A 35 -16.89 -26.81 -1.19
C ARG A 35 -17.19 -25.58 -0.36
N ARG A 36 -17.10 -25.65 0.97
CA ARG A 36 -17.28 -24.50 1.87
C ARG A 36 -16.20 -23.46 1.65
N PHE A 37 -14.94 -23.88 1.58
CA PHE A 37 -13.82 -22.98 1.32
C PHE A 37 -13.98 -22.24 -0.01
N LEU A 38 -14.31 -22.96 -1.08
CA LEU A 38 -14.52 -22.35 -2.41
C LEU A 38 -15.67 -21.33 -2.41
N LYS A 39 -16.76 -21.59 -1.68
CA LYS A 39 -17.87 -20.63 -1.54
C LYS A 39 -17.47 -19.34 -0.82
N VAL A 40 -16.63 -19.45 0.22
CA VAL A 40 -16.16 -18.28 0.97
C VAL A 40 -15.21 -17.44 0.11
N VAL A 41 -14.27 -18.08 -0.58
CA VAL A 41 -13.30 -17.40 -1.44
C VAL A 41 -14.01 -16.73 -2.63
N SER A 42 -14.97 -17.41 -3.27
CA SER A 42 -15.71 -16.81 -4.39
C SER A 42 -16.57 -15.64 -3.95
N ALA A 43 -17.20 -15.71 -2.77
CA ALA A 43 -17.97 -14.60 -2.21
C ALA A 43 -17.09 -13.38 -1.93
N GLN A 44 -15.90 -13.57 -1.33
CA GLN A 44 -14.96 -12.46 -1.10
C GLN A 44 -14.50 -11.81 -2.41
N MET A 45 -14.13 -12.61 -3.41
CA MET A 45 -13.73 -12.10 -4.71
C MET A 45 -14.84 -11.28 -5.37
N PHE A 46 -16.09 -11.73 -5.26
CA PHE A 46 -17.24 -10.98 -5.79
C PHE A 46 -17.43 -9.63 -5.09
N VAL A 47 -17.35 -9.60 -3.76
CA VAL A 47 -17.47 -8.35 -2.98
C VAL A 47 -16.35 -7.38 -3.33
N LEU A 48 -15.11 -7.84 -3.47
CA LEU A 48 -13.98 -7.00 -3.86
C LEU A 48 -14.14 -6.46 -5.29
N MET A 49 -14.63 -7.28 -6.22
CA MET A 49 -14.81 -6.87 -7.61
C MET A 49 -15.94 -5.82 -7.75
N VAL A 50 -17.07 -6.05 -7.10
CA VAL A 50 -18.20 -5.10 -7.10
C VAL A 50 -17.84 -3.82 -6.32
N GLY A 51 -17.19 -3.96 -5.16
CA GLY A 51 -16.73 -2.82 -4.37
C GLY A 51 -15.70 -1.95 -5.11
N GLY A 52 -14.76 -2.58 -5.82
CA GLY A 52 -13.76 -1.87 -6.63
C GLY A 52 -14.38 -1.06 -7.77
N LEU A 53 -15.40 -1.61 -8.46
CA LEU A 53 -16.12 -0.90 -9.53
C LEU A 53 -16.89 0.31 -9.00
N LEU A 54 -17.50 0.19 -7.81
CA LEU A 54 -18.22 1.31 -7.20
C LEU A 54 -17.28 2.46 -6.82
N ILE A 55 -16.09 2.16 -6.29
CA ILE A 55 -15.10 3.20 -5.94
C ILE A 55 -14.65 3.98 -7.19
N GLN A 56 -14.38 3.29 -8.30
CA GLN A 56 -14.01 3.96 -9.57
C GLN A 56 -15.13 4.84 -10.12
N SER A 57 -16.39 4.48 -9.89
CA SER A 57 -17.53 5.29 -10.35
C SER A 57 -17.68 6.61 -9.57
N ILE A 58 -17.23 6.66 -8.32
CA ILE A 58 -17.36 7.84 -7.45
C ILE A 58 -16.32 8.92 -7.79
N ASP A 59 -15.16 8.54 -8.37
CA ASP A 59 -14.16 9.52 -8.84
C ASP A 59 -14.55 10.26 -10.13
N THR A 60 -15.72 9.94 -10.73
CA THR A 60 -16.34 10.76 -11.77
C THR A 60 -17.27 11.84 -11.20
N THR A 61 -17.06 12.23 -9.94
CA THR A 61 -17.68 13.43 -9.37
C THR A 61 -17.17 14.63 -10.17
N SER A 62 -17.99 15.02 -11.15
CA SER A 62 -17.96 16.27 -11.91
C SER A 62 -16.80 17.18 -11.51
N HIS A 63 -15.72 17.17 -12.28
CA HIS A 63 -14.79 18.30 -12.28
C HIS A 63 -15.64 19.52 -12.62
N SER A 64 -16.06 20.25 -11.60
CA SER A 64 -16.86 21.45 -11.75
C SER A 64 -15.99 22.42 -12.52
N GLN A 65 -16.34 22.59 -13.81
CA GLN A 65 -15.62 23.47 -14.70
C GLN A 65 -15.98 24.91 -14.36
N PHE A 66 -15.32 25.47 -13.36
CA PHE A 66 -15.42 26.89 -13.07
C PHE A 66 -14.51 27.65 -14.03
N GLY A 67 -15.07 28.62 -14.77
CA GLY A 67 -14.32 29.39 -15.77
C GLY A 67 -13.89 28.61 -17.02
N GLY A 68 -14.51 27.44 -17.27
CA GLY A 68 -14.18 26.57 -18.40
C GLY A 68 -12.84 25.85 -18.28
N ILE A 69 -12.30 25.75 -17.07
CA ILE A 69 -11.09 24.97 -16.76
C ILE A 69 -11.37 24.01 -15.59
N THR A 70 -10.68 22.89 -15.60
CA THR A 70 -10.78 21.83 -14.59
C THR A 70 -9.79 22.06 -13.44
N CYS A 71 -10.09 21.48 -12.27
CA CYS A 71 -9.19 21.54 -11.10
C CYS A 71 -7.79 20.97 -11.41
N SER A 72 -7.70 19.94 -12.27
CA SER A 72 -6.44 19.31 -12.68
C SER A 72 -5.59 20.23 -13.56
N GLU A 73 -6.21 20.98 -14.47
CA GLU A 73 -5.53 21.99 -15.29
C GLU A 73 -4.97 23.12 -14.41
N VAL A 74 -5.76 23.60 -13.44
CA VAL A 74 -5.31 24.60 -12.45
C VAL A 74 -4.12 24.07 -11.66
N GLN A 75 -4.20 22.84 -11.14
CA GLN A 75 -3.12 22.25 -10.36
C GLN A 75 -1.84 22.07 -11.19
N THR A 76 -1.97 21.66 -12.46
CA THR A 76 -0.83 21.49 -13.38
C THR A 76 -0.18 22.84 -13.70
N ALA A 77 -0.98 23.88 -13.98
CA ALA A 77 -0.50 25.22 -14.24
C ALA A 77 0.27 25.81 -13.04
N ILE A 78 -0.19 25.54 -11.81
CA ILE A 78 0.48 25.97 -10.58
C ILE A 78 1.77 25.18 -10.35
N MET A 79 1.74 23.85 -10.53
CA MET A 79 2.91 22.99 -10.28
C MET A 79 4.07 23.27 -11.22
N ASN A 80 3.78 23.55 -12.49
CA ASN A 80 4.83 23.75 -13.49
C ASN A 80 5.60 25.07 -13.33
N ARG A 81 5.31 25.89 -12.29
CA ARG A 81 5.92 27.21 -12.01
C ARG A 81 5.89 28.18 -13.21
N GLN A 82 5.12 27.86 -14.23
CA GLN A 82 4.93 28.64 -15.46
C GLN A 82 3.85 29.71 -15.29
N PHE A 83 3.42 30.00 -14.05
CA PHE A 83 2.35 30.97 -13.83
C PHE A 83 2.66 32.35 -14.45
N ASN A 84 3.94 32.75 -14.42
CA ASN A 84 4.39 34.00 -15.01
C ASN A 84 4.47 33.95 -16.56
N SER A 85 4.56 32.76 -17.16
CA SER A 85 4.59 32.57 -18.61
C SER A 85 3.24 32.19 -19.21
N LEU A 86 2.17 32.14 -18.40
CA LEU A 86 0.82 31.91 -18.91
C LEU A 86 0.29 33.16 -19.61
N ASP A 87 -0.48 32.95 -20.68
CA ASP A 87 -1.27 33.99 -21.32
C ASP A 87 -2.26 34.63 -20.33
N ASP A 88 -2.51 35.92 -20.46
CA ASP A 88 -3.33 36.69 -19.51
C ASP A 88 -4.77 36.18 -19.46
N LYS A 89 -5.30 35.67 -20.57
CA LYS A 89 -6.61 35.02 -20.62
C LYS A 89 -6.66 33.79 -19.72
N THR A 90 -5.59 33.01 -19.65
CA THR A 90 -5.51 31.81 -18.82
C THR A 90 -5.36 32.17 -17.34
N LYS A 91 -4.61 33.24 -17.03
CA LYS A 91 -4.52 33.76 -15.64
C LYS A 91 -5.89 34.18 -15.11
N ILE A 92 -6.70 34.88 -15.92
CA ILE A 92 -8.07 35.27 -15.54
C ILE A 92 -8.93 34.03 -15.26
N ARG A 93 -8.88 33.01 -16.13
CA ARG A 93 -9.63 31.76 -15.91
C ARG A 93 -9.23 31.03 -14.64
N ILE A 94 -7.92 30.96 -14.35
CA ILE A 94 -7.40 30.38 -13.10
C ILE A 94 -7.90 31.19 -11.90
N GLN A 95 -7.82 32.51 -11.94
CA GLN A 95 -8.32 33.36 -10.86
C GLN A 95 -9.81 33.14 -10.61
N THR A 96 -10.64 33.17 -11.66
CA THR A 96 -12.08 32.89 -11.54
C THR A 96 -12.35 31.50 -11.00
N HIS A 97 -11.55 30.49 -11.37
CA HIS A 97 -11.69 29.15 -10.82
C HIS A 97 -11.38 29.12 -9.32
N LEU A 98 -10.35 29.83 -8.85
CA LEU A 98 -9.97 29.89 -7.44
C LEU A 98 -10.99 30.63 -6.57
N GLU A 99 -11.63 31.66 -7.12
CA GLU A 99 -12.72 32.37 -6.42
C GLU A 99 -13.93 31.46 -6.17
N ASN A 100 -14.17 30.49 -7.05
CA ASN A 100 -15.35 29.61 -6.98
C ASN A 100 -15.05 28.22 -6.41
N CYS A 101 -13.79 27.76 -6.43
CA CYS A 101 -13.40 26.43 -6.01
C CYS A 101 -12.60 26.46 -4.68
N PRO A 102 -13.24 26.18 -3.52
CA PRO A 102 -12.55 26.21 -2.23
C PRO A 102 -11.44 25.18 -2.11
N HIS A 103 -11.57 24.04 -2.80
CA HIS A 103 -10.57 22.98 -2.81
C HIS A 103 -9.24 23.46 -3.44
N CYS A 104 -9.29 24.08 -4.62
CA CYS A 104 -8.09 24.59 -5.28
C CYS A 104 -7.43 25.73 -4.50
N THR A 105 -8.23 26.58 -3.85
CA THR A 105 -7.73 27.65 -2.97
C THR A 105 -6.97 27.10 -1.76
N HIS A 106 -7.49 26.04 -1.13
CA HIS A 106 -6.80 25.38 -0.03
C HIS A 106 -5.47 24.75 -0.47
N VAL A 107 -5.44 24.10 -1.64
CA VAL A 107 -4.21 23.50 -2.19
C VAL A 107 -3.13 24.57 -2.43
N ILE A 108 -3.48 25.75 -2.95
CA ILE A 108 -2.52 26.85 -3.16
C ILE A 108 -1.99 27.38 -1.83
N ASN A 109 -2.89 27.63 -0.88
CA ASN A 109 -2.53 28.19 0.43
C ASN A 109 -1.62 27.26 1.24
N ASN A 110 -1.71 25.94 1.01
CA ASN A 110 -0.82 24.98 1.66
C ASN A 110 0.54 24.90 0.97
N LYS A 111 0.60 25.03 -0.36
CA LYS A 111 1.88 25.04 -1.09
C LYS A 111 2.69 26.30 -0.84
N SER A 112 2.06 27.47 -0.74
CA SER A 112 2.79 28.71 -0.44
C SER A 112 3.52 28.64 0.90
N LYS A 113 2.97 27.91 1.88
CA LYS A 113 3.65 27.65 3.16
C LYS A 113 4.81 26.67 3.03
N ALA A 114 4.68 25.65 2.17
CA ALA A 114 5.72 24.65 1.94
C ALA A 114 6.91 25.21 1.13
N ASP A 115 6.66 26.00 0.10
CA ASP A 115 7.73 26.67 -0.68
C ASP A 115 8.50 27.69 0.19
N VAL A 116 7.84 28.34 1.17
CA VAL A 116 8.52 29.20 2.16
C VAL A 116 9.45 28.41 3.08
N LEU A 117 9.10 27.16 3.40
CA LEU A 117 9.97 26.28 4.19
C LEU A 117 11.13 25.70 3.37
N GLN A 118 10.98 25.60 2.05
CA GLN A 118 12.01 25.11 1.14
C GLN A 118 12.92 26.22 0.59
N ALA A 119 12.49 27.48 0.69
CA ALA A 119 13.30 28.68 0.45
C ALA A 119 14.06 29.16 1.71
N ALA A 120 13.93 28.47 2.84
CA ALA A 120 14.92 28.59 3.90
C ALA A 120 16.27 28.22 3.25
N PRO A 121 17.26 29.15 3.21
CA PRO A 121 18.52 28.85 2.60
C PRO A 121 19.00 27.55 3.23
N CYS A 122 19.29 26.54 2.41
CA CYS A 122 20.22 25.50 2.79
C CYS A 122 21.47 26.24 3.24
N PHE A 123 21.54 26.55 4.52
CA PHE A 123 22.75 26.97 5.18
C PHE A 123 23.63 25.75 5.03
N THR A 124 24.43 25.77 3.98
CA THR A 124 25.36 24.73 3.64
C THR A 124 26.23 24.55 4.87
N ALA A 125 25.94 23.53 5.66
CA ALA A 125 26.86 22.97 6.63
C ALA A 125 28.01 22.30 5.85
N SER A 126 28.77 23.13 5.12
CA SER A 126 29.88 22.73 4.25
C SER A 126 31.23 22.84 4.96
N GLU A 127 31.26 23.15 6.27
CA GLU A 127 32.51 23.43 6.97
C GLU A 127 32.89 22.51 8.13
N THR A 128 32.18 21.40 8.41
CA THR A 128 32.57 20.54 9.56
C THR A 128 32.90 19.08 9.25
N ASN A 129 32.95 18.66 7.99
CA ASN A 129 33.21 17.25 7.62
C ASN A 129 34.61 16.95 7.07
N LEU A 130 35.63 17.71 7.47
CA LEU A 130 37.03 17.45 7.09
C LEU A 130 37.87 16.72 8.14
N ILE A 131 37.31 16.35 9.30
CA ILE A 131 38.12 15.73 10.39
C ILE A 131 37.86 14.21 10.56
N PHE A 132 36.74 13.65 10.09
CA PHE A 132 36.40 12.24 10.41
C PHE A 132 36.75 11.18 9.36
N ARG A 133 37.50 11.52 8.31
CA ARG A 133 37.80 10.57 7.21
C ARG A 133 39.11 9.78 7.32
N TYR A 134 39.88 9.94 8.40
CA TYR A 134 41.18 9.26 8.54
C TYR A 134 41.20 7.96 9.35
N HIS A 135 40.07 7.47 9.89
CA HIS A 135 40.11 6.32 10.82
C HIS A 135 39.52 4.98 10.34
N TYR A 136 38.96 4.88 9.13
CA TYR A 136 38.27 3.65 8.68
C TYR A 136 38.99 2.82 7.61
N ALA A 137 40.31 2.94 7.50
CA ALA A 137 41.11 2.20 6.50
C ALA A 137 42.05 1.13 7.08
N PHE A 138 41.75 0.53 8.24
CA PHE A 138 42.71 -0.41 8.87
C PHE A 138 42.19 -1.78 9.36
N THR A 139 40.94 -2.18 9.13
CA THR A 139 40.46 -3.47 9.69
C THR A 139 39.62 -4.31 8.75
N PHE A 140 40.14 -4.62 7.56
CA PHE A 140 39.60 -5.71 6.71
C PHE A 140 40.71 -6.56 6.06
N ALA A 141 41.76 -6.86 6.82
CA ALA A 141 42.82 -7.78 6.42
C ALA A 141 43.05 -8.86 7.47
N LYS A 142 42.02 -9.68 7.76
CA LYS A 142 42.16 -11.02 8.35
C LYS A 142 40.79 -11.65 8.45
N VAL A 143 40.54 -12.68 7.64
CA VAL A 143 40.00 -14.01 8.01
C VAL A 143 39.67 -14.72 6.69
N GLU A 144 40.72 -15.21 6.03
CA GLU A 144 40.65 -16.32 5.08
C GLU A 144 41.71 -17.32 5.54
N SER A 145 41.28 -18.33 6.31
CA SER A 145 41.98 -19.63 6.44
C SER A 145 41.40 -20.49 7.56
N ILE A 146 40.22 -21.10 7.38
CA ILE A 146 39.96 -22.40 8.02
C ILE A 146 39.25 -23.31 7.02
N SER A 147 40.05 -24.20 6.44
CA SER A 147 39.62 -25.46 5.84
C SER A 147 39.37 -26.48 6.95
N PHE A 148 38.28 -27.24 6.87
CA PHE A 148 38.24 -28.71 6.89
C PHE A 148 36.80 -29.19 6.67
#